data_AF-A0A4Y2WQR1-F1
#
_entry.id   AF-A0A4Y2WQR1-F1
#
_cell.length_a   1.000
_cell.length_b   1.000
_cell.length_c   1.000
_cell.angle_alpha   90.00
_cell.angle_beta   90.00
_cell.angle_gamma   90.00
#
_symmetry.space_group_name_H-M   'P 1'
#
loop_
_entity.id
_entity.type
_entity.pdbx_description
1 polymer ?
#
loop_
_entity_poly.entity_id
_entity_poly.type
_entity_poly.pdbx_seq_one_letter_code
_entity_poly.pdbx_strand_id
1 'polypeptide(L)'
;TGYRLHVVKDVKFNLNVVTSLLKKYVPEAELVKELKEDISFSLSTDTGKNFGDMFEELEHRRGELGVLSFGVTITTMEDVFLNVADISDVKYKAQSDHEERNGIDFELG
;
A
#
# COMPACT_ATOMS: atom_id res chain seq x y z
N THR A 1 4.51 -15.06 14.38
CA THR A 1 3.61 -14.64 13.29
C THR A 1 4.47 -13.99 12.21
N GLY A 2 4.21 -14.15 10.91
CA GLY A 2 5.16 -13.73 9.87
C GLY A 2 4.49 -13.10 8.66
N TYR A 3 4.93 -11.90 8.31
CA TYR A 3 4.50 -11.17 7.13
C TYR A 3 5.51 -11.42 6.01
N ARG A 4 5.02 -11.59 4.77
CA ARG A 4 5.87 -11.73 3.60
C ARG A 4 5.58 -10.62 2.62
N LEU A 5 6.59 -9.83 2.30
CA LEU A 5 6.49 -8.80 1.28
C LEU A 5 7.03 -9.35 -0.04
N HIS A 6 6.21 -9.34 -1.06
CA HIS A 6 6.56 -9.66 -2.44
C HIS A 6 6.66 -8.37 -3.26
N VAL A 7 7.69 -8.25 -4.08
CA VAL A 7 7.98 -7.04 -4.86
C VAL A 7 8.36 -7.47 -6.27
N VAL A 8 7.77 -6.84 -7.27
CA VAL A 8 8.07 -7.00 -8.69
C VAL A 8 9.07 -5.92 -9.10
N LYS A 9 10.20 -6.35 -9.68
CA LYS A 9 11.34 -5.51 -10.04
C LYS A 9 11.06 -4.76 -11.33
N ASP A 10 11.31 -3.45 -11.34
CA ASP A 10 11.42 -2.63 -12.54
C ASP A 10 12.84 -2.67 -13.12
N VAL A 11 13.02 -2.12 -14.34
CA VAL A 11 14.32 -1.92 -14.95
C VAL A 11 15.28 -1.06 -14.10
N LYS A 12 14.73 -0.23 -13.20
CA LYS A 12 15.50 0.59 -12.24
C LYS A 12 15.64 -0.02 -10.84
N PHE A 13 15.24 -1.28 -10.64
CA PHE A 13 15.14 -1.87 -9.31
C PHE A 13 16.48 -1.85 -8.55
N ASN A 14 16.46 -1.34 -7.32
CA ASN A 14 17.63 -1.35 -6.44
C ASN A 14 17.37 -2.09 -5.13
N LEU A 15 17.88 -3.33 -5.07
CA LEU A 15 17.77 -4.20 -3.90
C LEU A 15 18.26 -3.54 -2.61
N ASN A 16 19.41 -2.85 -2.67
CA ASN A 16 20.06 -2.32 -1.47
C ASN A 16 19.23 -1.19 -0.85
N VAL A 17 18.62 -0.35 -1.69
CA VAL A 17 17.78 0.77 -1.24
C VAL A 17 16.48 0.24 -0.65
N VAL A 18 15.82 -0.71 -1.32
CA VAL A 18 14.59 -1.36 -0.82
C VAL A 18 14.88 -2.06 0.51
N THR A 19 15.95 -2.85 0.58
CA THR A 19 16.34 -3.56 1.82
C THR A 19 16.64 -2.58 2.95
N SER A 20 17.32 -1.46 2.65
CA SER A 20 17.63 -0.42 3.64
C SER A 20 16.37 0.28 4.15
N LEU A 21 15.40 0.54 3.28
CA LEU A 21 14.09 1.07 3.66
C LEU A 21 13.36 0.07 4.55
N LEU A 22 13.28 -1.21 4.17
CA LEU A 22 12.66 -2.24 4.99
C LEU A 22 13.33 -2.34 6.36
N LYS A 23 14.67 -2.33 6.42
CA LYS A 23 15.44 -2.36 7.67
C LYS A 23 15.28 -1.14 8.56
N LYS A 24 14.87 0.01 8.01
CA LYS A 24 14.54 1.22 8.78
C LYS A 24 13.31 1.00 9.66
N TYR A 25 12.32 0.25 9.16
CA TYR A 25 11.06 -0.03 9.86
C TYR A 25 11.08 -1.39 10.58
N VAL A 26 11.66 -2.40 9.92
CA VAL A 26 11.75 -3.78 10.38
C VAL A 26 13.22 -4.20 10.27
N PRO A 27 14.04 -4.01 11.31
CA PRO A 27 15.47 -4.35 11.27
C PRO A 27 15.72 -5.85 11.05
N GLU A 28 14.76 -6.69 11.43
CA GLU A 28 14.72 -8.13 11.17
C GLU A 28 14.26 -8.48 9.74
N ALA A 29 14.09 -7.49 8.85
CA ALA A 29 13.74 -7.76 7.46
C ALA A 29 14.88 -8.53 6.78
N GLU A 30 14.54 -9.72 6.29
CA GLU A 30 15.46 -10.61 5.60
C GLU A 30 14.97 -10.95 4.19
N LEU A 31 15.92 -11.04 3.26
CA LEU A 31 15.65 -11.50 1.91
C LEU A 31 15.39 -13.01 1.94
N VAL A 32 14.18 -13.42 1.58
CA VAL A 32 13.78 -14.83 1.57
C VAL A 32 14.01 -15.45 0.21
N LYS A 33 13.66 -14.71 -0.84
CA LYS A 33 13.72 -15.21 -2.21
C LYS A 33 14.04 -14.08 -3.16
N GLU A 34 15.02 -14.28 -4.01
CA GLU A 34 15.30 -13.37 -5.11
C GLU A 34 15.11 -14.08 -6.45
N LEU A 35 14.26 -13.51 -7.30
CA LEU A 35 14.05 -13.91 -8.68
C LEU A 35 14.46 -12.78 -9.63
N LYS A 36 14.49 -13.06 -10.93
CA LYS A 36 14.84 -12.07 -11.95
C LYS A 36 13.80 -10.96 -12.05
N GLU A 37 12.53 -11.32 -11.93
CA GLU A 37 11.39 -10.42 -12.12
C GLU A 37 10.77 -10.00 -10.78
N ASP A 38 11.02 -10.75 -9.71
CA ASP A 38 10.42 -10.49 -8.41
C ASP A 38 11.34 -10.85 -7.24
N ILE A 39 10.97 -10.43 -6.04
CA ILE A 39 11.74 -10.63 -4.82
C ILE A 39 10.81 -10.69 -3.61
N SER A 40 11.13 -11.55 -2.65
CA SER A 40 10.34 -11.77 -1.44
C SER A 40 11.18 -11.53 -0.19
N PHE A 41 10.64 -10.76 0.75
CA PHE A 41 11.22 -10.48 2.06
C PHE A 41 10.35 -11.06 3.17
N SER A 42 10.99 -11.56 4.23
CA SER A 42 10.31 -11.91 5.48
C SER A 42 10.39 -10.73 6.42
N LEU A 43 9.25 -10.38 7.00
CA LEU A 43 9.11 -9.35 8.00
C LEU A 43 8.61 -10.00 9.30
N SER A 44 9.39 -9.87 10.36
CA SER A 44 9.04 -10.36 11.70
C SER A 44 8.02 -9.45 12.37
N THR A 45 7.00 -10.02 13.02
CA THR A 45 5.94 -9.26 13.72
C THR A 45 6.36 -8.66 15.05
N ASP A 46 7.56 -8.98 15.53
CA ASP A 46 8.05 -8.53 16.83
C ASP A 46 8.26 -7.00 16.84
N THR A 47 8.54 -6.41 15.68
CA THR A 47 8.71 -4.94 15.50
C THR A 47 7.41 -4.25 15.04
N GLY A 48 6.25 -4.73 15.49
CA GLY A 48 4.93 -4.31 15.01
C GLY A 48 4.47 -2.92 15.44
N LYS A 49 5.04 -1.83 14.89
CA LYS A 49 4.42 -0.50 15.09
C LYS A 49 4.01 0.29 13.85
N ASN A 50 4.66 0.17 12.69
CA ASN A 50 4.33 1.07 11.57
C ASN A 50 4.49 0.42 10.18
N PHE A 51 3.92 -0.78 9.97
CA PHE A 51 3.88 -1.37 8.62
C PHE A 51 3.16 -0.46 7.61
N GLY A 52 2.09 0.22 8.03
CA GLY A 52 1.38 1.20 7.18
C GLY A 52 2.30 2.30 6.65
N ASP A 53 3.08 2.92 7.54
CA ASP A 53 4.07 3.97 7.21
C ASP A 53 5.18 3.44 6.27
N MET A 54 5.63 2.20 6.51
CA MET A 54 6.59 1.52 5.64
C MET A 54 6.02 1.30 4.23
N PHE A 55 4.75 0.86 4.12
CA PHE A 55 4.10 0.65 2.82
C PHE A 55 3.82 1.97 2.10
N GLU A 56 3.41 3.00 2.83
CA GLU A 56 3.19 4.35 2.29
C GLU A 56 4.50 4.91 1.72
N GLU A 57 5.60 4.88 2.48
CA GLU A 57 6.92 5.32 1.99
C GLU A 57 7.38 4.46 0.80
N LEU A 58 7.12 3.15 0.81
CA LEU A 58 7.48 2.26 -0.30
C LEU A 58 6.66 2.58 -1.57
N GLU A 59 5.38 2.92 -1.44
CA GLU A 59 4.50 3.38 -2.53
C GLU A 59 4.95 4.74 -3.06
N HIS A 60 5.20 5.71 -2.17
CA HIS A 60 5.68 7.04 -2.55
C HIS A 60 7.03 6.98 -3.28
N ARG A 61 7.93 6.09 -2.85
CA ARG A 61 9.28 5.94 -3.42
C ARG A 61 9.40 4.83 -4.45
N ARG A 62 8.32 4.14 -4.82
CA ARG A 62 8.37 3.01 -5.78
C ARG A 62 9.03 3.36 -7.10
N GLY A 63 8.83 4.58 -7.59
CA GLY A 63 9.42 5.07 -8.84
C GLY A 63 10.94 5.27 -8.73
N GLU A 64 11.44 5.68 -7.56
CA GLU A 64 12.87 5.81 -7.28
C GLU A 64 13.53 4.46 -7.03
N LEU A 65 12.81 3.57 -6.33
CA LEU A 65 13.26 2.23 -5.96
C LEU A 65 13.25 1.25 -7.16
N GLY A 66 12.57 1.63 -8.24
CA GLY A 66 12.32 0.75 -9.38
C GLY A 66 11.43 -0.44 -8.99
N VAL A 67 10.33 -0.17 -8.30
CA VAL A 67 9.34 -1.18 -7.94
C VAL A 67 8.13 -1.04 -8.88
N LEU A 68 7.87 -2.07 -9.68
CA LEU A 68 6.71 -2.11 -10.57
C LEU A 68 5.42 -2.33 -9.79
N SER A 69 5.44 -3.28 -8.87
CA SER A 69 4.31 -3.64 -8.03
C SER A 69 4.81 -4.32 -6.76
N PHE A 70 4.07 -4.26 -5.68
CA PHE A 70 4.38 -4.98 -4.45
C PHE A 70 3.10 -5.48 -3.79
N GLY A 71 3.22 -6.53 -3.01
CA GLY A 71 2.11 -7.12 -2.26
C GLY A 71 2.60 -7.70 -0.96
N VAL A 72 1.89 -7.43 0.13
CA VAL A 72 2.14 -8.08 1.41
C VAL A 72 1.17 -9.24 1.58
N THR A 73 1.69 -10.42 1.90
CA THR A 73 0.90 -11.57 2.33
C THR A 73 1.03 -11.71 3.83
N ILE A 74 -0.10 -11.54 4.50
CA ILE A 74 -0.22 -11.70 5.94
C ILE A 74 -0.67 -13.14 6.20
N THR A 75 0.07 -13.89 7.01
CA THR A 75 -0.36 -15.23 7.45
C THR A 75 -1.11 -15.14 8.79
N THR A 76 -2.03 -14.17 8.92
CA THR A 76 -2.80 -13.92 10.16
C THR A 76 -4.29 -13.82 9.86
N MET A 77 -5.08 -14.36 10.78
CA MET A 77 -6.54 -14.35 10.71
C MET A 77 -7.15 -13.04 11.28
N GLU A 78 -6.33 -12.01 11.53
CA GLU A 78 -6.70 -10.79 12.26
C GLU A 78 -6.96 -9.56 11.35
N ASP A 79 -6.61 -9.62 10.06
CA ASP A 79 -6.59 -8.47 9.15
C ASP A 79 -7.79 -8.35 8.19
N VAL A 80 -8.97 -8.82 8.59
CA VAL A 80 -10.24 -8.53 7.87
C VAL A 80 -10.72 -7.08 8.15
N PHE A 81 -9.91 -6.23 8.79
CA PHE A 81 -10.32 -4.92 9.31
C PHE A 81 -9.43 -3.71 8.94
N LEU A 82 -8.44 -3.84 8.04
CA LEU A 82 -7.83 -2.66 7.42
C LEU A 82 -8.82 -2.09 6.37
N ASN A 83 -9.67 -1.19 6.86
CA ASN A 83 -10.53 -0.33 6.07
C ASN A 83 -9.71 0.35 4.97
N VAL A 84 -9.96 -0.06 3.72
CA VAL A 84 -9.65 0.68 2.49
C VAL A 84 -10.37 2.03 2.57
N ALA A 85 -9.74 3.01 3.21
CA ALA A 85 -10.24 4.37 3.31
C ALA A 85 -9.24 5.43 2.83
N ASP A 86 -8.00 5.04 2.49
CA ASP A 86 -7.01 6.03 2.05
C ASP A 86 -5.99 5.45 1.06
N ILE A 87 -6.42 5.24 -0.19
CA ILE A 87 -5.57 5.41 -1.38
C ILE A 87 -6.47 6.05 -2.43
N SER A 88 -6.50 7.38 -2.40
CA SER A 88 -7.18 8.21 -3.39
C SER A 88 -6.36 8.28 -4.68
N ASP A 89 -7.08 8.40 -5.80
CA ASP A 89 -6.63 8.80 -7.15
C ASP A 89 -6.13 7.72 -8.14
N VAL A 90 -7.08 6.99 -8.73
CA VAL A 90 -7.03 6.71 -10.18
C VAL A 90 -8.31 7.24 -10.82
N LYS A 91 -8.17 8.41 -11.46
CA LYS A 91 -9.17 9.17 -12.20
C LYS A 91 -10.13 8.31 -13.04
N TYR A 92 -11.42 8.40 -12.72
CA TYR A 92 -12.49 8.34 -13.73
C TYR A 92 -13.16 9.71 -13.80
N LYS A 93 -13.22 10.24 -15.03
CA LYS A 93 -13.61 11.61 -15.36
C LYS A 93 -14.99 11.98 -14.85
N ALA A 94 -15.09 13.20 -14.32
CA ALA A 94 -16.33 13.94 -14.12
C ALA A 94 -17.05 14.21 -15.45
N GLN A 95 -18.37 14.08 -15.45
CA GLN A 95 -19.26 14.98 -16.16
C GLN A 95 -20.45 15.34 -15.26
N SER A 96 -20.59 16.64 -15.07
CA SER A 96 -21.57 17.39 -14.30
C SER A 96 -22.97 17.37 -14.94
N ASP A 97 -24.00 17.71 -14.14
CA ASP A 97 -25.11 18.65 -14.42
C ASP A 97 -26.16 18.49 -13.28
N HIS A 98 -26.20 19.40 -12.29
CA HIS A 98 -27.18 20.49 -12.10
C HIS A 98 -28.64 19.97 -11.99
N GLU A 99 -29.38 20.17 -10.90
CA GLU A 99 -30.01 21.46 -10.53
C GLU A 99 -30.36 21.60 -9.04
N GLU A 100 -30.33 22.85 -8.62
CA GLU A 100 -30.50 23.42 -7.29
C GLU A 100 -31.95 23.91 -7.09
N ARG A 101 -32.37 24.04 -5.82
CA ARG A 101 -33.50 24.84 -5.27
C ARG A 101 -34.89 24.16 -5.29
N ASN A 102 -35.77 24.32 -4.30
CA ASN A 102 -35.78 25.03 -3.02
C ASN A 102 -36.96 24.47 -2.21
N GLY A 103 -36.93 24.67 -0.88
CA GLY A 103 -37.97 24.21 0.02
C GLY A 103 -39.31 24.97 -0.03
N ILE A 104 -40.28 24.29 0.58
CA ILE A 104 -41.51 24.72 1.28
C ILE A 104 -42.59 25.52 0.51
N ASP A 105 -43.79 24.94 0.39
CA ASP A 105 -44.98 25.49 1.05
C ASP A 105 -46.14 24.46 1.14
N PHE A 106 -46.88 24.58 2.23
CA PHE A 106 -48.09 23.88 2.65
C PHE A 106 -49.30 24.49 1.91
N GLU A 107 -50.37 23.74 1.62
CA GLU A 107 -51.77 24.21 1.82
C GLU A 107 -52.77 23.05 1.64
N LEU A 108 -53.75 23.02 2.54
CA LEU A 108 -54.87 22.10 2.64
C LEU A 108 -55.98 22.50 1.66
N GLY A 109 -56.70 21.50 1.14
CA GLY A 109 -58.03 21.64 0.52
C GLY A 109 -58.89 20.47 0.92
#